data_AF-A0A1R3H4J2-F1
#
_entry.id   AF-A0A1R3H4J2-F1
#
_cell.length_a   1.000
_cell.length_b   1.000
_cell.length_c   1.000
_cell.angle_alpha   90.00
_cell.angle_beta   90.00
_cell.angle_gamma   90.00
#
_symmetry.space_group_name_H-M   'P 1'
#
loop_
_entity.id
_entity.type
_entity.pdbx_description
1 polymer ?
#
loop_
_entity_poly.entity_id
_entity_poly.type
_entity_poly.pdbx_seq_one_letter_code
_entity_poly.pdbx_strand_id
1 'polypeptide(L)'
;MDPEAIEAFQAQAHVYKHIFNFISSMSLKSAVELGIPDIIHNHGGPITLSQLVTALNIDPTKASCIYRLMRILVHSGFFAIDEETEGYVLTPCSKILVKDKINCLSPFVMAMLHPALMSPWQFLGDWIQGNCSERPFERANGKTIWEYMNQDSEFKNAFHGGMVSDSQMMNLVIKDCKPVFEGLNSLVDVGGGKGTIARVFSEAYPHLKWTVFDFPHVVANCKPTGNLNFVGGDLLQYIPPADAVLMKLVLHAFDDENCIKILKRCREAIPTEGGAKGKVIIIDIVINEKTDEHELTEGKLFFDMLMMVVVTGRERTEKDWEKLFLEAGFSDYKITPLFGLRYLHRPHTTVIGFENNDKEAWVERIIKADSKDIGNALTVIGSNTSAATYLCSVCLTLSSLIGAWLGNSSNSFLQSSLIYGDTRKSTMSIKYICLLSCFLIAFSCFVQSARNFVHANYLITTPNCVIPVDSVKLAVLRGGDFWSLGLRALYFALNLLLWFFGPIPMFVSSVVMVFILHYLDTNTKPFHSHGDPTDDDQKKLTATRTYRGLVV
;
A
#
# COMPACT_ATOMS: atom_id res chain seq x y z
N MET A 1 24.47 -16.02 28.53
CA MET A 1 23.40 -15.32 29.28
C MET A 1 22.28 -16.31 29.47
N ASP A 2 21.66 -16.28 30.65
CA ASP A 2 20.43 -17.02 30.96
C ASP A 2 19.33 -16.69 29.93
N PRO A 3 18.59 -17.67 29.36
CA PRO A 3 17.48 -17.41 28.45
C PRO A 3 16.48 -16.37 28.96
N GLU A 4 16.16 -16.39 30.26
CA GLU A 4 15.25 -15.40 30.87
C GLU A 4 15.83 -13.98 30.80
N ALA A 5 17.14 -13.85 30.99
CA ALA A 5 17.81 -12.55 30.87
C ALA A 5 17.79 -12.04 29.42
N ILE A 6 17.95 -12.92 28.42
CA ILE A 6 17.88 -12.55 27.01
C ILE A 6 16.48 -12.05 26.65
N GLU A 7 15.44 -12.78 27.08
CA GLU A 7 14.04 -12.38 26.89
C GLU A 7 13.75 -11.03 27.56
N ALA A 8 14.21 -10.82 28.79
CA ALA A 8 14.05 -9.55 29.50
C ALA A 8 14.71 -8.38 28.75
N PHE A 9 15.91 -8.56 28.18
CA PHE A 9 16.57 -7.51 27.39
C PHE A 9 15.85 -7.23 26.07
N GLN A 10 15.29 -8.25 25.41
CA GLN A 10 14.49 -8.07 24.20
C GLN A 10 13.20 -7.30 24.50
N ALA A 11 12.50 -7.67 25.59
CA ALA A 11 11.33 -6.97 26.07
C ALA A 11 11.65 -5.51 26.44
N GLN A 12 12.77 -5.27 27.13
CA GLN A 12 13.22 -3.92 27.47
C GLN A 12 13.47 -3.06 26.23
N ALA A 13 14.14 -3.61 25.21
CA ALA A 13 14.38 -2.91 23.95
C ALA A 13 13.06 -2.54 23.24
N HIS A 14 12.09 -3.46 23.25
CA HIS A 14 10.76 -3.22 22.69
C HIS A 14 10.03 -2.09 23.44
N VAL A 15 10.03 -2.11 24.77
CA VAL A 15 9.44 -1.04 25.60
C VAL A 15 10.11 0.30 25.32
N TYR A 16 11.44 0.36 25.25
CA TYR A 16 12.16 1.60 24.95
C TYR A 16 11.81 2.16 23.56
N LYS A 17 11.67 1.30 22.55
CA LYS A 17 11.24 1.72 21.22
C LYS A 17 9.89 2.46 21.29
N HIS A 18 8.91 1.91 22.01
CA HIS A 18 7.58 2.53 22.11
C HIS A 18 7.57 3.79 22.97
N ILE A 19 8.30 3.82 24.10
CA ILE A 19 8.44 5.03 24.93
C ILE A 19 9.02 6.20 24.12
N PHE A 20 10.02 5.93 23.28
CA PHE A 20 10.72 6.96 22.52
C PHE A 20 10.16 7.19 21.11
N ASN A 21 9.08 6.50 20.71
CA ASN A 21 8.57 6.57 19.34
C ASN A 21 8.12 8.00 18.95
N PHE A 22 7.63 8.79 19.91
CA PHE A 22 7.26 10.20 19.69
C PHE A 22 8.43 11.05 19.17
N ILE A 23 9.68 10.69 19.50
CA ILE A 23 10.88 11.38 19.02
C ILE A 23 10.99 11.25 17.49
N SER A 24 10.60 10.10 16.92
CA SER A 24 10.57 9.91 15.46
C SER A 24 9.59 10.89 14.81
N SER A 25 8.37 10.99 15.34
CA SER A 25 7.35 11.92 14.85
C SER A 25 7.79 13.38 14.97
N MET A 26 8.35 13.78 16.11
CA MET A 26 8.82 15.15 16.33
C MET A 26 10.07 15.49 15.50
N SER A 27 10.91 14.50 15.20
CA SER A 27 12.04 14.66 14.28
C SER A 27 11.55 14.93 12.85
N LEU A 28 10.52 14.20 12.41
CA LEU A 28 9.89 14.43 11.10
C LEU A 28 9.28 15.84 11.04
N LYS A 29 8.50 16.23 12.06
CA LYS A 29 7.96 17.60 12.18
C LYS A 29 9.06 18.64 12.05
N SER A 30 10.14 18.49 12.82
CA SER A 30 11.27 19.43 12.82
C SER A 30 11.92 19.56 11.44
N ALA A 31 12.07 18.45 10.71
CA ALA A 31 12.64 18.48 9.36
C ALA A 31 11.75 19.21 8.36
N VAL A 32 10.43 19.05 8.47
CA VAL A 32 9.45 19.78 7.66
C VAL A 32 9.43 21.27 8.01
N GLU A 33 9.44 21.62 9.31
CA GLU A 33 9.49 23.00 9.80
C GLU A 33 10.76 23.73 9.33
N LEU A 34 11.90 23.05 9.37
CA LEU A 34 13.19 23.57 8.92
C LEU A 34 13.31 23.62 7.39
N GLY A 35 12.36 23.06 6.64
CA GLY A 35 12.40 23.03 5.17
C GLY A 35 13.50 22.14 4.60
N ILE A 36 13.98 21.14 5.37
CA ILE A 36 15.06 20.24 4.94
C ILE A 36 14.72 19.52 3.62
N PRO A 37 13.50 18.95 3.42
CA PRO A 37 13.16 18.30 2.15
C PRO A 37 13.29 19.26 0.95
N ASP A 38 12.84 20.50 1.09
CA ASP A 38 12.90 21.52 0.04
C ASP A 38 14.35 21.93 -0.25
N ILE A 39 15.18 22.10 0.78
CA ILE A 39 16.60 22.46 0.62
C ILE A 39 17.36 21.38 -0.16
N ILE A 40 17.18 20.11 0.20
CA ILE A 40 17.82 18.99 -0.51
C ILE A 40 17.28 18.91 -1.94
N HIS A 41 15.97 19.11 -2.15
CA HIS A 41 15.38 19.11 -3.47
C HIS A 41 15.99 20.19 -4.38
N ASN A 42 16.05 21.42 -3.87
CA ASN A 42 16.52 22.59 -4.61
C ASN A 42 18.04 22.57 -4.85
N HIS A 43 18.79 21.81 -4.04
CA HIS A 43 20.21 21.58 -4.29
C HIS A 43 20.46 20.77 -5.58
N GLY A 44 19.50 19.93 -5.99
CA GLY A 44 19.56 19.16 -7.24
C GLY A 44 20.47 17.92 -7.20
N GLY A 45 21.04 17.57 -6.05
CA GLY A 45 21.93 16.42 -5.85
C GLY A 45 22.16 16.13 -4.36
N PRO A 46 23.07 15.19 -4.02
CA PRO A 46 23.45 14.94 -2.64
C PRO A 46 23.99 16.22 -1.97
N ILE A 47 23.52 16.51 -0.75
CA ILE A 47 23.99 17.68 0.02
C ILE A 47 24.76 17.24 1.26
N THR A 48 25.98 17.73 1.42
CA THR A 48 26.77 17.44 2.64
C THR A 48 26.19 18.12 3.86
N LEU A 49 26.52 17.64 5.06
CA LEU A 49 26.09 18.28 6.32
C LEU A 49 26.46 19.77 6.39
N SER A 50 27.66 20.14 5.97
CA SER A 50 28.14 21.53 5.98
C SER A 50 27.30 22.42 5.06
N GLN A 51 27.00 21.93 3.86
CA GLN A 51 26.15 22.64 2.90
C GLN A 51 24.71 22.75 3.40
N LEU A 52 24.16 21.69 4.00
CA LEU A 52 22.81 21.70 4.58
C LEU A 52 22.70 22.71 5.72
N VAL A 53 23.66 22.72 6.66
CA VAL A 53 23.70 23.68 7.77
C VAL A 53 23.80 25.12 7.25
N THR A 54 24.60 25.34 6.22
CA THR A 54 24.73 26.65 5.55
C THR A 54 23.41 27.08 4.92
N ALA A 55 22.75 26.17 4.18
CA ALA A 55 21.49 26.44 3.51
C ALA A 55 20.32 26.65 4.48
N LEU A 56 20.35 26.02 5.65
CA LEU A 56 19.38 26.22 6.74
C LEU A 56 19.50 27.61 7.39
N ASN A 57 20.63 28.31 7.20
CA ASN A 57 20.93 29.61 7.82
C ASN A 57 20.73 29.59 9.35
N ILE A 58 21.23 28.54 10.01
CA ILE A 58 21.15 28.36 11.47
C ILE A 58 22.45 28.74 12.16
N ASP A 59 22.38 28.92 13.48
CA ASP A 59 23.55 29.08 14.34
C ASP A 59 24.55 27.91 14.14
N PRO A 60 25.81 28.18 13.74
CA PRO A 60 26.82 27.14 13.52
C PRO A 60 27.05 26.22 14.72
N THR A 61 26.81 26.70 15.94
CA THR A 61 26.93 25.88 17.16
C THR A 61 25.92 24.71 17.21
N LYS A 62 24.85 24.79 16.40
CA LYS A 62 23.81 23.76 16.29
C LYS A 62 24.04 22.76 15.15
N ALA A 63 25.16 22.84 14.43
CA ALA A 63 25.47 21.91 13.33
C ALA A 63 25.45 20.44 13.79
N SER A 64 25.98 20.15 14.98
CA SER A 64 25.96 18.81 15.58
C SER A 64 24.54 18.32 15.88
N CYS A 65 23.61 19.22 16.18
CA CYS A 65 22.19 18.88 16.38
C CYS A 65 21.52 18.49 15.07
N ILE A 66 21.80 19.19 13.96
CA ILE A 66 21.31 18.81 12.62
C ILE A 66 21.83 17.44 12.22
N TYR A 67 23.10 17.15 12.46
CA TYR A 67 23.65 15.82 12.22
C TYR A 67 22.86 14.72 12.96
N ARG A 68 22.55 14.93 14.25
CA ARG A 68 21.78 13.97 15.06
C ARG A 68 20.35 13.80 14.54
N LEU A 69 19.71 14.91 14.14
CA LEU A 69 18.37 14.90 13.55
C LEU A 69 18.36 14.13 12.21
N MET A 70 19.32 14.41 11.33
CA MET A 70 19.44 13.71 10.06
C MET A 70 19.75 12.23 10.25
N ARG A 71 20.57 11.86 11.24
CA ARG A 71 20.90 10.46 11.52
C ARG A 71 19.65 9.62 11.85
N ILE A 72 18.74 10.13 12.69
CA ILE A 72 17.50 9.40 13.00
C ILE A 72 16.57 9.37 11.79
N LEU A 73 16.47 10.46 11.01
CA LEU A 73 15.60 10.51 9.83
C LEU A 73 16.10 9.65 8.66
N VAL A 74 17.42 9.49 8.52
CA VAL A 74 18.02 8.51 7.61
C VAL A 74 17.68 7.09 8.05
N HIS A 75 17.85 6.78 9.34
CA HIS A 75 17.51 5.46 9.88
C HIS A 75 16.02 5.14 9.75
N SER A 76 15.14 6.14 9.90
CA SER A 76 13.69 6.01 9.68
C SER A 76 13.28 6.02 8.20
N GLY A 77 14.23 6.06 7.26
CA GLY A 77 13.96 5.95 5.82
C GLY A 77 13.44 7.21 5.13
N PHE A 78 13.43 8.37 5.80
CA PHE A 78 13.06 9.65 5.16
C PHE A 78 14.19 10.19 4.28
N PHE A 79 15.44 9.96 4.64
CA PHE A 79 16.60 10.36 3.82
C PHE A 79 17.53 9.16 3.64
N ALA A 80 18.43 9.24 2.66
CA ALA A 80 19.51 8.29 2.50
C ALA A 80 20.85 9.04 2.41
N ILE A 81 21.95 8.31 2.62
CA ILE A 81 23.30 8.82 2.42
C ILE A 81 23.80 8.27 1.09
N ASP A 82 24.26 9.15 0.22
CA ASP A 82 24.99 8.78 -0.98
C ASP A 82 26.43 8.40 -0.61
N GLU A 83 26.84 7.17 -0.92
CA GLU A 83 28.13 6.62 -0.48
C GLU A 83 29.34 7.29 -1.15
N GLU A 84 29.18 7.86 -2.35
CA GLU A 84 30.27 8.51 -3.08
C GLU A 84 30.57 9.91 -2.54
N THR A 85 29.53 10.66 -2.19
CA THR A 85 29.65 12.07 -1.77
C THR A 85 29.52 12.27 -0.26
N GLU A 86 29.14 11.23 0.49
CA GLU A 86 28.68 11.30 1.89
C GLU A 86 27.56 12.33 2.10
N GLY A 87 26.80 12.62 1.03
CA GLY A 87 25.73 13.62 1.01
C GLY A 87 24.36 13.03 1.31
N TYR A 88 23.47 13.82 1.90
CA TYR A 88 22.07 13.45 2.11
C TYR A 88 21.27 13.55 0.82
N VAL A 89 20.43 12.55 0.55
CA VAL A 89 19.50 12.52 -0.60
C VAL A 89 18.08 12.21 -0.15
N LEU A 90 17.09 12.65 -0.95
CA LEU A 90 15.68 12.36 -0.71
C LEU A 90 15.31 10.91 -1.07
N THR A 91 14.58 10.24 -0.18
CA THR A 91 13.91 8.95 -0.47
C THR A 91 12.49 9.20 -1.01
N PRO A 92 11.75 8.16 -1.47
CA PRO A 92 10.33 8.32 -1.79
C PRO A 92 9.51 8.97 -0.66
N CYS A 93 9.82 8.66 0.60
CA CYS A 93 9.10 9.18 1.77
C CYS A 93 9.31 10.69 2.01
N SER A 94 10.51 11.23 1.77
CA SER A 94 10.73 12.69 1.86
C SER A 94 10.39 13.44 0.58
N LYS A 95 10.36 12.77 -0.58
CA LYS A 95 9.94 13.39 -1.87
C LYS A 95 8.49 13.88 -1.84
N ILE A 96 7.62 13.25 -1.06
CA ILE A 96 6.23 13.68 -0.86
C ILE A 96 6.10 14.80 0.18
N LEU A 97 7.21 15.30 0.75
CA LEU A 97 7.23 16.42 1.69
C LEU A 97 7.73 17.73 1.04
N VAL A 98 8.09 17.70 -0.24
CA VAL A 98 8.57 18.87 -0.99
C VAL A 98 7.38 19.76 -1.41
N LYS A 99 7.41 21.05 -1.09
CA LYS A 99 6.27 21.99 -1.22
C LYS A 99 5.81 22.22 -2.65
N ASP A 100 6.72 22.22 -3.63
CA ASP A 100 6.41 22.53 -5.03
C ASP A 100 5.79 21.36 -5.82
N LYS A 101 5.40 20.28 -5.13
CA LYS A 101 4.72 19.13 -5.74
C LYS A 101 3.24 19.15 -5.44
N ILE A 102 2.45 18.78 -6.44
CA ILE A 102 0.97 18.65 -6.34
C ILE A 102 0.55 17.70 -5.20
N ASN A 103 1.41 16.76 -4.80
CA ASN A 103 1.14 15.72 -3.79
C ASN A 103 2.05 15.89 -2.56
N CYS A 104 2.01 17.07 -1.94
CA CYS A 104 2.86 17.41 -0.79
C CYS A 104 2.12 17.19 0.54
N LEU A 105 2.60 16.27 1.39
CA LEU A 105 2.05 15.96 2.72
C LEU A 105 2.65 16.78 3.87
N SER A 106 3.56 17.72 3.61
CA SER A 106 4.11 18.58 4.66
C SER A 106 3.04 19.31 5.49
N PRO A 107 1.98 19.88 4.91
CA PRO A 107 0.90 20.48 5.70
C PRO A 107 0.18 19.45 6.59
N PHE A 108 0.03 18.20 6.14
CA PHE A 108 -0.57 17.13 6.92
C PHE A 108 0.28 16.75 8.14
N VAL A 109 1.61 16.64 7.96
CA VAL A 109 2.56 16.44 9.08
C VAL A 109 2.41 17.55 10.11
N MET A 110 2.37 18.80 9.66
CA MET A 110 2.23 19.97 10.55
C MET A 110 0.90 19.98 11.29
N ALA A 111 -0.19 19.61 10.62
CA ALA A 111 -1.52 19.52 11.21
C ALA A 111 -1.59 18.43 12.28
N MET A 112 -1.20 17.20 11.96
CA MET A 112 -1.32 16.04 12.86
C MET A 112 -0.42 16.14 14.09
N LEU A 113 0.72 16.83 13.97
CA LEU A 113 1.65 17.06 15.07
C LEU A 113 1.51 18.46 15.68
N HIS A 114 0.38 19.13 15.47
CA HIS A 114 0.05 20.38 16.11
C HIS A 114 -0.17 20.17 17.63
N PRO A 115 0.27 21.10 18.51
CA PRO A 115 0.09 20.95 19.96
C PRO A 115 -1.33 20.61 20.40
N ALA A 116 -2.35 21.19 19.76
CA ALA A 116 -3.77 20.93 20.06
C ALA A 116 -4.19 19.45 19.85
N LEU A 117 -3.53 18.71 18.96
CA LEU A 117 -3.78 17.28 18.73
C LEU A 117 -2.81 16.38 19.51
N MET A 118 -1.70 16.92 20.02
CA MET A 118 -0.70 16.19 20.79
C MET A 118 -0.95 16.24 22.31
N SER A 119 -1.46 17.35 22.85
CA SER A 119 -1.78 17.48 24.27
C SER A 119 -2.87 16.53 24.79
N PRO A 120 -3.92 16.15 24.02
CA PRO A 120 -4.99 15.26 24.49
C PRO A 120 -4.50 13.89 24.99
N TRP A 121 -3.42 13.37 24.41
CA TRP A 121 -2.87 12.05 24.73
C TRP A 121 -2.40 11.94 26.19
N GLN A 122 -2.12 13.06 26.87
CA GLN A 122 -1.76 13.09 28.28
C GLN A 122 -2.93 12.73 29.21
N PHE A 123 -4.18 12.85 28.74
CA PHE A 123 -5.39 12.65 29.55
C PHE A 123 -6.12 11.33 29.26
N LEU A 124 -5.60 10.51 28.33
CA LEU A 124 -6.27 9.29 27.88
C LEU A 124 -6.48 8.29 29.03
N GLY A 125 -5.47 8.08 29.88
CA GLY A 125 -5.55 7.17 31.01
C GLY A 125 -6.59 7.60 32.06
N ASP A 126 -6.60 8.88 32.41
CA ASP A 126 -7.56 9.46 33.37
C ASP A 126 -9.00 9.36 32.87
N TRP A 127 -9.21 9.59 31.58
CA TRP A 127 -10.53 9.46 30.95
C TRP A 127 -11.05 8.02 30.97
N ILE A 128 -10.20 7.03 30.63
CA ILE A 128 -10.59 5.61 30.66
C ILE A 128 -10.94 5.15 32.08
N GLN A 129 -10.25 5.68 33.10
CA GLN A 129 -10.56 5.38 34.50
C GLN A 129 -11.85 6.04 35.00
N GLY A 130 -12.45 6.94 34.22
CA GLY A 130 -13.63 7.70 34.61
C GLY A 130 -13.34 8.87 35.56
N ASN A 131 -12.08 9.30 35.67
CA ASN A 131 -11.69 10.45 36.50
C ASN A 131 -12.11 11.80 35.89
N CYS A 132 -12.42 11.80 34.59
CA CYS A 132 -12.91 12.96 33.85
C CYS A 132 -14.10 12.54 32.96
N SER A 133 -15.10 13.41 32.84
CA SER A 133 -16.28 13.16 32.00
C SER A 133 -16.07 13.60 30.55
N GLU A 134 -15.24 14.63 30.37
CA GLU A 134 -14.89 15.24 29.10
C GLU A 134 -13.93 14.32 28.33
N ARG A 135 -14.06 14.30 27.00
CA ARG A 135 -13.13 13.55 26.15
C ARG A 135 -11.71 14.11 26.27
N PRO A 136 -10.66 13.33 25.95
CA PRO A 136 -9.28 13.80 26.09
C PRO A 136 -8.98 15.11 25.36
N PHE A 137 -9.55 15.33 24.16
CA PHE A 137 -9.37 16.60 23.44
C PHE A 137 -10.04 17.78 24.16
N GLU A 138 -11.27 17.61 24.62
CA GLU A 138 -12.01 18.62 25.38
C GLU A 138 -11.32 18.93 26.69
N ARG A 139 -10.76 17.91 27.36
CA ARG A 139 -10.02 18.09 28.60
C ARG A 139 -8.75 18.93 28.39
N ALA A 140 -8.04 18.70 27.29
CA ALA A 140 -6.81 19.41 26.98
C ALA A 140 -7.03 20.85 26.48
N ASN A 141 -8.09 21.07 25.69
CA ASN A 141 -8.31 22.33 24.96
C ASN A 141 -9.54 23.12 25.44
N GLY A 142 -10.31 22.57 26.40
CA GLY A 142 -11.50 23.15 27.00
C GLY A 142 -12.76 23.17 26.13
N LYS A 143 -12.70 22.60 24.92
CA LYS A 143 -13.74 22.66 23.87
C LYS A 143 -13.69 21.43 22.97
N THR A 144 -14.77 21.16 22.25
CA THR A 144 -14.74 20.18 21.16
C THR A 144 -13.80 20.64 20.04
N ILE A 145 -13.31 19.71 19.20
CA ILE A 145 -12.42 20.08 18.07
C ILE A 145 -13.07 21.10 17.12
N TRP A 146 -14.37 20.98 16.87
CA TRP A 146 -15.10 21.87 15.96
C TRP A 146 -15.24 23.28 16.54
N GLU A 147 -15.53 23.40 17.84
CA GLU A 147 -15.59 24.69 18.53
C GLU A 147 -14.22 25.34 18.66
N TYR A 148 -13.18 24.53 18.95
CA TYR A 148 -11.81 24.99 19.02
C TYR A 148 -11.34 25.55 17.67
N MET A 149 -11.64 24.84 16.57
CA MET A 149 -11.34 25.28 15.22
C MET A 149 -12.07 26.58 14.83
N ASN A 150 -13.27 26.82 15.34
CA ASN A 150 -13.98 28.08 15.09
C ASN A 150 -13.34 29.29 15.76
N GLN A 151 -12.56 29.09 16.82
CA GLN A 151 -11.98 30.16 17.62
C GLN A 151 -10.49 30.36 17.36
N ASP A 152 -9.76 29.26 17.11
CA ASP A 152 -8.34 29.28 16.85
C ASP A 152 -8.06 29.26 15.33
N SER A 153 -7.75 30.44 14.79
CA SER A 153 -7.48 30.58 13.35
C SER A 153 -6.18 29.88 12.91
N GLU A 154 -5.20 29.72 13.79
CA GLU A 154 -3.92 29.07 13.48
C GLU A 154 -4.15 27.57 13.30
N PHE A 155 -4.77 26.93 14.30
CA PHE A 155 -5.12 25.52 14.23
C PHE A 155 -6.09 25.24 13.07
N LYS A 156 -7.09 26.11 12.86
CA LYS A 156 -8.00 25.99 11.71
C LYS A 156 -7.27 25.97 10.38
N ASN A 157 -6.33 26.89 10.18
CA ASN A 157 -5.56 26.95 8.94
C ASN A 157 -4.63 25.74 8.78
N ALA A 158 -3.97 25.31 9.87
CA ALA A 158 -3.12 24.13 9.87
C ALA A 158 -3.93 22.86 9.55
N PHE A 159 -5.03 22.62 10.27
CA PHE A 159 -5.90 21.46 10.06
C PHE A 159 -6.46 21.44 8.64
N HIS A 160 -7.01 22.56 8.17
CA HIS A 160 -7.53 22.65 6.82
C HIS A 160 -6.45 22.44 5.76
N GLY A 161 -5.27 23.04 5.93
CA GLY A 161 -4.11 22.81 5.06
C GLY A 161 -3.71 21.33 5.01
N GLY A 162 -3.71 20.66 6.17
CA GLY A 162 -3.47 19.23 6.27
C GLY A 162 -4.48 18.38 5.48
N MET A 163 -5.78 18.63 5.67
CA MET A 163 -6.84 17.91 4.95
C MET A 163 -6.77 18.16 3.44
N VAL A 164 -6.42 19.38 3.02
CA VAL A 164 -6.18 19.71 1.60
C VAL A 164 -5.01 18.91 1.05
N SER A 165 -3.86 18.87 1.75
CA SER A 165 -2.69 18.09 1.30
C SER A 165 -2.95 16.59 1.17
N ASP A 166 -3.65 15.99 2.14
CA ASP A 166 -4.01 14.57 2.07
C ASP A 166 -4.95 14.31 0.89
N SER A 167 -5.94 15.18 0.69
CA SER A 167 -6.88 15.04 -0.42
C SER A 167 -6.22 15.19 -1.79
N GLN A 168 -5.13 15.96 -1.91
CA GLN A 168 -4.37 16.05 -3.15
C GLN A 168 -3.72 14.71 -3.56
N MET A 169 -3.45 13.80 -2.61
CA MET A 169 -2.93 12.46 -2.92
C MET A 169 -3.87 11.67 -3.83
N MET A 170 -5.17 12.01 -3.86
CA MET A 170 -6.15 11.41 -4.77
C MET A 170 -5.84 11.64 -6.25
N ASN A 171 -5.02 12.65 -6.59
CA ASN A 171 -4.52 12.85 -7.96
C ASN A 171 -3.79 11.62 -8.51
N LEU A 172 -3.18 10.81 -7.63
CA LEU A 172 -2.45 9.62 -8.04
C LEU A 172 -3.36 8.49 -8.53
N VAL A 173 -4.61 8.46 -8.09
CA VAL A 173 -5.55 7.34 -8.31
C VAL A 173 -6.77 7.73 -9.13
N ILE A 174 -6.93 9.02 -9.46
CA ILE A 174 -8.09 9.53 -10.19
C ILE A 174 -8.40 8.80 -11.50
N LYS A 175 -7.34 8.36 -12.22
CA LYS A 175 -7.47 7.62 -13.48
C LYS A 175 -8.03 6.22 -13.26
N ASP A 176 -7.70 5.59 -12.14
CA ASP A 176 -8.16 4.24 -11.79
C ASP A 176 -9.60 4.25 -11.28
N CYS A 177 -10.08 5.40 -10.80
CA CYS A 177 -11.45 5.57 -10.31
C CYS A 177 -12.50 5.81 -11.41
N LYS A 178 -12.12 5.84 -12.70
CA LYS A 178 -13.07 6.09 -13.81
C LYS A 178 -14.35 5.25 -13.76
N PRO A 179 -14.31 3.93 -13.48
CA PRO A 179 -15.53 3.11 -13.42
C PRO A 179 -16.50 3.51 -12.29
N VAL A 180 -16.03 4.22 -11.27
CA VAL A 180 -16.86 4.67 -10.14
C VAL A 180 -17.78 5.82 -10.59
N PHE A 181 -17.26 6.72 -11.42
CA PHE A 181 -17.97 7.94 -11.87
C PHE A 181 -18.72 7.76 -13.19
N GLU A 182 -18.55 6.63 -13.87
CA GLU A 182 -19.22 6.34 -15.14
C GLU A 182 -20.75 6.30 -14.98
N GLY A 183 -21.44 6.98 -15.90
CA GLY A 183 -22.91 7.08 -15.94
C GLY A 183 -23.54 8.12 -15.01
N LEU A 184 -22.74 8.89 -14.26
CA LEU A 184 -23.23 9.96 -13.39
C LEU A 184 -23.33 11.30 -14.13
N ASN A 185 -24.39 12.06 -13.89
CA ASN A 185 -24.58 13.44 -14.38
C ASN A 185 -24.42 14.49 -13.27
N SER A 186 -24.67 14.12 -12.02
CA SER A 186 -24.48 14.98 -10.85
C SER A 186 -23.87 14.25 -9.65
N LEU A 187 -23.04 14.93 -8.88
CA LEU A 187 -22.40 14.41 -7.67
C LEU A 187 -22.31 15.51 -6.60
N VAL A 188 -22.62 15.14 -5.35
CA VAL A 188 -22.43 16.00 -4.18
C VAL A 188 -21.28 15.49 -3.30
N ASP A 189 -20.27 16.31 -3.09
CA ASP A 189 -19.11 16.07 -2.22
C ASP A 189 -19.41 16.62 -0.83
N VAL A 190 -19.90 15.74 0.06
CA VAL A 190 -20.32 16.06 1.43
C VAL A 190 -19.09 16.10 2.34
N GLY A 191 -18.91 17.19 3.08
CA GLY A 191 -17.67 17.46 3.81
C GLY A 191 -16.51 17.83 2.88
N GLY A 192 -16.80 18.31 1.67
CA GLY A 192 -15.79 18.60 0.64
C GLY A 192 -14.90 19.82 0.95
N GLY A 193 -15.12 20.50 2.08
CA GLY A 193 -14.34 21.65 2.53
C GLY A 193 -14.34 22.80 1.53
N LYS A 194 -13.14 23.21 1.09
CA LYS A 194 -12.97 24.24 0.05
C LYS A 194 -13.03 23.66 -1.38
N GLY A 195 -13.46 22.42 -1.56
CA GLY A 195 -13.65 21.79 -2.87
C GLY A 195 -12.38 21.31 -3.55
N THR A 196 -11.34 20.91 -2.80
CA THR A 196 -10.06 20.46 -3.37
C THR A 196 -10.24 19.24 -4.27
N ILE A 197 -10.96 18.22 -3.80
CA ILE A 197 -11.28 17.01 -4.56
C ILE A 197 -12.16 17.37 -5.74
N ALA A 198 -13.27 18.08 -5.47
CA ALA A 198 -14.21 18.45 -6.51
C ALA A 198 -13.56 19.25 -7.65
N ARG A 199 -12.60 20.16 -7.38
CA ARG A 199 -11.82 20.84 -8.44
C ARG A 199 -11.02 19.85 -9.29
N VAL A 200 -10.21 19.02 -8.65
CA VAL A 200 -9.39 18.00 -9.32
C VAL A 200 -10.23 17.07 -10.19
N PHE A 201 -11.36 16.58 -9.65
CA PHE A 201 -12.23 15.67 -10.37
C PHE A 201 -13.10 16.37 -11.43
N SER A 202 -13.48 17.63 -11.22
CA SER A 202 -14.24 18.40 -12.21
C SER A 202 -13.47 18.61 -13.52
N GLU A 203 -12.13 18.73 -13.45
CA GLU A 203 -11.26 18.80 -14.62
C GLU A 203 -11.17 17.46 -15.36
N ALA A 204 -11.11 16.35 -14.62
CA ALA A 204 -11.04 15.00 -15.19
C ALA A 204 -12.40 14.53 -15.78
N TYR A 205 -13.52 15.00 -15.21
CA TYR A 205 -14.88 14.63 -15.58
C TYR A 205 -15.74 15.88 -15.86
N PRO A 206 -15.48 16.63 -16.95
CA PRO A 206 -16.13 17.92 -17.21
C PRO A 206 -17.63 17.83 -17.50
N HIS A 207 -18.15 16.62 -17.79
CA HIS A 207 -19.58 16.37 -18.00
C HIS A 207 -20.37 16.26 -16.69
N LEU A 208 -19.69 15.93 -15.58
CA LEU A 208 -20.32 15.70 -14.28
C LEU A 208 -20.55 17.04 -13.57
N LYS A 209 -21.76 17.30 -13.07
CA LYS A 209 -22.03 18.46 -12.22
C LYS A 209 -21.59 18.17 -10.79
N TRP A 210 -20.71 19.02 -10.26
CA TRP A 210 -20.17 18.87 -8.91
C TRP A 210 -20.80 19.89 -7.97
N THR A 211 -21.24 19.43 -6.80
CA THR A 211 -21.68 20.30 -5.69
C THR A 211 -20.84 19.98 -4.46
N VAL A 212 -20.06 20.94 -3.98
CA VAL A 212 -19.37 20.82 -2.70
C VAL A 212 -20.34 21.25 -1.61
N PHE A 213 -20.60 20.36 -0.66
CA PHE A 213 -21.51 20.59 0.46
C PHE A 213 -20.75 20.53 1.78
N ASP A 214 -20.74 21.65 2.51
CA ASP A 214 -20.06 21.76 3.81
C ASP A 214 -20.77 22.82 4.67
N PHE A 215 -20.26 23.11 5.87
CA PHE A 215 -20.84 24.14 6.72
C PHE A 215 -20.85 25.52 6.03
N PRO A 216 -21.87 26.36 6.28
CA PRO A 216 -21.98 27.67 5.62
C PRO A 216 -20.74 28.54 5.75
N HIS A 217 -20.10 28.54 6.92
CA HIS A 217 -18.90 29.33 7.17
C HIS A 217 -17.63 28.80 6.46
N VAL A 218 -17.62 27.53 6.04
CA VAL A 218 -16.50 26.92 5.29
C VAL A 218 -16.58 27.32 3.82
N VAL A 219 -17.78 27.27 3.23
CA VAL A 219 -17.99 27.55 1.80
C VAL A 219 -18.32 29.00 1.48
N ALA A 220 -18.55 29.87 2.47
CA ALA A 220 -18.98 31.27 2.28
C ALA A 220 -18.16 32.08 1.27
N ASN A 221 -16.85 31.84 1.19
CA ASN A 221 -15.93 32.56 0.30
C ASN A 221 -15.54 31.77 -0.96
N CYS A 222 -16.16 30.61 -1.19
CA CYS A 222 -15.89 29.79 -2.37
C CYS A 222 -16.74 30.25 -3.55
N LYS A 223 -16.11 30.51 -4.70
CA LYS A 223 -16.79 30.92 -5.92
C LYS A 223 -17.07 29.70 -6.82
N PRO A 224 -18.28 29.55 -7.36
CA PRO A 224 -18.57 28.55 -8.38
C PRO A 224 -17.67 28.70 -9.61
N THR A 225 -17.31 27.59 -10.23
CA THR A 225 -16.44 27.55 -11.42
C THR A 225 -16.88 26.45 -12.37
N GLY A 226 -17.32 26.79 -13.58
CA GLY A 226 -17.72 25.81 -14.59
C GLY A 226 -18.87 24.91 -14.11
N ASN A 227 -18.61 23.61 -13.99
CA ASN A 227 -19.53 22.59 -13.49
C ASN A 227 -19.48 22.40 -11.96
N LEU A 228 -18.71 23.22 -11.21
CA LEU A 228 -18.53 23.14 -9.77
C LEU A 228 -19.31 24.24 -9.03
N ASN A 229 -20.18 23.82 -8.11
CA ASN A 229 -20.99 24.69 -7.23
C ASN A 229 -20.67 24.42 -5.75
N PHE A 230 -21.04 25.37 -4.88
CA PHE A 230 -20.87 25.27 -3.44
C PHE A 230 -22.21 25.50 -2.73
N VAL A 231 -22.54 24.67 -1.75
CA VAL A 231 -23.77 24.76 -0.96
C VAL A 231 -23.41 24.64 0.52
N GLY A 232 -23.87 25.62 1.31
CA GLY A 232 -23.70 25.62 2.76
C GLY A 232 -24.85 24.91 3.47
N GLY A 233 -24.56 24.03 4.42
CA GLY A 233 -25.58 23.40 5.25
C GLY A 233 -25.03 22.48 6.32
N ASP A 234 -25.91 21.70 6.92
CA ASP A 234 -25.58 20.70 7.93
C ASP A 234 -26.01 19.31 7.43
N LEU A 235 -25.04 18.41 7.28
CA LEU A 235 -25.23 17.05 6.75
C LEU A 235 -26.15 16.18 7.62
N LEU A 236 -26.29 16.50 8.91
CA LEU A 236 -27.23 15.80 9.79
C LEU A 236 -28.68 16.22 9.51
N GLN A 237 -28.88 17.39 8.91
CA GLN A 237 -30.19 17.94 8.59
C GLN A 237 -30.59 17.67 7.14
N TYR A 238 -29.67 17.88 6.19
CA TYR A 238 -29.96 17.85 4.76
C TYR A 238 -28.72 17.55 3.93
N ILE A 239 -28.90 16.83 2.81
CA ILE A 239 -27.88 16.63 1.77
C ILE A 239 -28.51 17.00 0.41
N PRO A 240 -27.85 17.87 -0.40
CA PRO A 240 -28.35 18.25 -1.72
C PRO A 240 -28.56 17.07 -2.67
N PRO A 241 -29.66 17.02 -3.45
CA PRO A 241 -29.92 15.94 -4.38
C PRO A 241 -28.87 15.80 -5.50
N ALA A 242 -28.43 14.57 -5.76
CA ALA A 242 -27.49 14.23 -6.83
C ALA A 242 -27.53 12.74 -7.19
N ASP A 243 -27.02 12.36 -8.37
CA ASP A 243 -26.95 10.95 -8.79
C ASP A 243 -25.99 10.13 -7.91
N ALA A 244 -24.98 10.80 -7.31
CA ALA A 244 -24.11 10.20 -6.32
C ALA A 244 -23.75 11.16 -5.19
N VAL A 245 -23.51 10.57 -4.01
CA VAL A 245 -22.99 11.27 -2.83
C VAL A 245 -21.57 10.77 -2.57
N LEU A 246 -20.59 11.66 -2.50
CA LEU A 246 -19.21 11.37 -2.12
C LEU A 246 -18.97 11.86 -0.70
N MET A 247 -18.31 11.03 0.11
CA MET A 247 -17.81 11.39 1.44
C MET A 247 -16.38 10.87 1.57
N LYS A 248 -15.41 11.76 1.84
CA LYS A 248 -14.02 11.37 2.14
C LYS A 248 -13.66 11.81 3.55
N LEU A 249 -13.24 10.88 4.40
CA LEU A 249 -12.83 11.18 5.79
C LEU A 249 -13.91 11.96 6.54
N VAL A 250 -15.18 11.54 6.38
CA VAL A 250 -16.33 12.16 7.04
C VAL A 250 -16.89 11.23 8.10
N LEU A 251 -17.26 10.01 7.71
CA LEU A 251 -17.99 9.10 8.58
C LEU A 251 -17.11 8.56 9.72
N HIS A 252 -15.79 8.54 9.57
CA HIS A 252 -14.88 8.19 10.65
C HIS A 252 -14.89 9.19 11.83
N ALA A 253 -15.41 10.40 11.63
CA ALA A 253 -15.50 11.42 12.68
C ALA A 253 -16.76 11.31 13.55
N PHE A 254 -17.71 10.46 13.16
CA PHE A 254 -19.01 10.29 13.82
C PHE A 254 -19.17 8.89 14.41
N ASP A 255 -19.90 8.81 15.52
CA ASP A 255 -20.41 7.56 16.06
C ASP A 255 -21.38 6.86 15.08
N ASP A 256 -21.63 5.57 15.33
CA ASP A 256 -22.42 4.73 14.45
C ASP A 256 -23.87 5.24 14.28
N GLU A 257 -24.49 5.77 15.34
CA GLU A 257 -25.85 6.30 15.29
C GLU A 257 -25.95 7.49 14.33
N ASN A 258 -24.99 8.41 14.40
CA ASN A 258 -24.91 9.54 13.50
C ASN A 258 -24.52 9.10 12.09
N CYS A 259 -23.60 8.15 11.92
CA CYS A 259 -23.29 7.56 10.61
C CYS A 259 -24.55 7.00 9.93
N ILE A 260 -25.40 6.26 10.64
CA ILE A 260 -26.65 5.71 10.10
C ILE A 260 -27.61 6.83 9.67
N LYS A 261 -27.74 7.90 10.48
CA LYS A 261 -28.56 9.07 10.11
C LYS A 261 -28.05 9.71 8.82
N ILE A 262 -26.74 9.93 8.73
CA ILE A 262 -26.08 10.53 7.56
C ILE A 262 -26.31 9.66 6.32
N LEU A 263 -26.06 8.36 6.41
CA LEU A 263 -26.26 7.41 5.31
C LEU A 263 -27.72 7.38 4.84
N LYS A 264 -28.70 7.47 5.75
CA LYS A 264 -30.12 7.60 5.39
C LYS A 264 -30.40 8.90 4.62
N ARG A 265 -29.81 10.02 5.03
CA ARG A 265 -29.89 11.29 4.27
C ARG A 265 -29.23 11.19 2.90
N CYS A 266 -28.09 10.51 2.78
CA CYS A 266 -27.45 10.27 1.49
C CYS A 266 -28.38 9.49 0.55
N ARG A 267 -29.10 8.49 1.07
CA ARG A 267 -30.07 7.72 0.31
C ARG A 267 -31.27 8.57 -0.13
N GLU A 268 -31.76 9.45 0.74
CA GLU A 268 -32.85 10.40 0.41
C GLU A 268 -32.44 11.43 -0.64
N ALA A 269 -31.16 11.82 -0.69
CA ALA A 269 -30.62 12.74 -1.68
C ALA A 269 -30.48 12.13 -3.09
N ILE A 270 -30.51 10.81 -3.21
CA ILE A 270 -30.39 10.14 -4.51
C ILE A 270 -31.76 10.06 -5.20
N PRO A 271 -31.95 10.66 -6.39
CA PRO A 271 -33.21 10.59 -7.12
C PRO A 271 -33.59 9.14 -7.47
N THR A 272 -34.86 8.79 -7.25
CA THR A 272 -35.42 7.46 -7.58
C THR A 272 -36.21 7.45 -8.89
N GLU A 273 -36.42 8.62 -9.51
CA GLU A 273 -37.18 8.77 -10.74
C GLU A 273 -36.42 8.21 -11.95
N GLY A 274 -37.14 7.52 -12.85
CA GLY A 274 -36.57 7.02 -14.12
C GLY A 274 -35.76 5.73 -14.03
N GLY A 275 -35.75 5.04 -12.89
CA GLY A 275 -35.04 3.75 -12.73
C GLY A 275 -33.51 3.88 -12.63
N ALA A 276 -33.00 5.09 -12.43
CA ALA A 276 -31.58 5.34 -12.24
C ALA A 276 -31.09 4.76 -10.90
N LYS A 277 -29.97 4.02 -10.94
CA LYS A 277 -29.31 3.48 -9.75
C LYS A 277 -28.21 4.46 -9.30
N GLY A 278 -28.57 5.45 -8.48
CA GLY A 278 -27.57 6.28 -7.83
C GLY A 278 -26.74 5.51 -6.80
N LYS A 279 -25.69 6.13 -6.28
CA LYS A 279 -24.73 5.46 -5.38
C LYS A 279 -24.14 6.39 -4.33
N VAL A 280 -23.74 5.83 -3.19
CA VAL A 280 -22.93 6.54 -2.19
C VAL A 280 -21.50 6.02 -2.31
N ILE A 281 -20.54 6.94 -2.40
CA ILE A 281 -19.12 6.68 -2.53
C ILE A 281 -18.45 7.14 -1.24
N ILE A 282 -17.82 6.21 -0.53
CA ILE A 282 -17.14 6.47 0.74
C ILE A 282 -15.65 6.22 0.55
N ILE A 283 -14.85 7.20 0.94
CA ILE A 283 -13.39 7.12 0.99
C ILE A 283 -13.00 7.27 2.46
N ASP A 284 -12.91 6.12 3.14
CA ASP A 284 -12.54 6.01 4.55
C ASP A 284 -11.64 4.78 4.76
N ILE A 285 -11.03 4.70 5.94
CA ILE A 285 -10.19 3.57 6.30
C ILE A 285 -11.06 2.34 6.60
N VAL A 286 -10.62 1.19 6.07
CA VAL A 286 -11.16 -0.12 6.41
C VAL A 286 -10.04 -0.92 7.08
N ILE A 287 -10.24 -1.27 8.35
CA ILE A 287 -9.28 -2.08 9.12
C ILE A 287 -9.42 -3.54 8.72
N ASN A 288 -8.30 -4.17 8.32
CA ASN A 288 -8.22 -5.61 8.10
C ASN A 288 -6.89 -6.20 8.61
N GLU A 289 -6.83 -6.42 9.92
CA GLU A 289 -5.64 -6.96 10.61
C GLU A 289 -5.17 -8.33 10.09
N LYS A 290 -6.04 -9.07 9.39
CA LYS A 290 -5.71 -10.42 8.89
C LYS A 290 -4.95 -10.42 7.58
N THR A 291 -5.21 -9.45 6.72
CA THR A 291 -4.65 -9.42 5.35
C THR A 291 -3.74 -8.24 5.08
N ASP A 292 -3.88 -7.16 5.85
CA ASP A 292 -3.04 -5.98 5.69
C ASP A 292 -1.63 -6.24 6.22
N GLU A 293 -0.63 -5.64 5.57
CA GLU A 293 0.76 -5.66 6.06
C GLU A 293 0.85 -4.99 7.44
N HIS A 294 1.76 -5.45 8.30
CA HIS A 294 1.90 -4.97 9.68
C HIS A 294 2.00 -3.44 9.79
N GLU A 295 2.84 -2.80 8.97
CA GLU A 295 3.02 -1.33 9.01
C GLU A 295 1.76 -0.58 8.57
N LEU A 296 1.02 -1.11 7.59
CA LEU A 296 -0.25 -0.53 7.14
C LEU A 296 -1.32 -0.66 8.23
N THR A 297 -1.41 -1.84 8.86
CA THR A 297 -2.31 -2.08 9.99
C THR A 297 -2.00 -1.14 11.15
N GLU A 298 -0.72 -1.01 11.53
CA GLU A 298 -0.29 -0.10 12.59
C GLU A 298 -0.70 1.35 12.28
N GLY A 299 -0.50 1.81 11.04
CA GLY A 299 -0.96 3.12 10.60
C GLY A 299 -2.48 3.31 10.73
N LYS A 300 -3.28 2.32 10.30
CA LYS A 300 -4.75 2.36 10.42
C LYS A 300 -5.20 2.40 11.89
N LEU A 301 -4.55 1.65 12.76
CA LEU A 301 -4.84 1.64 14.21
C LEU A 301 -4.45 2.98 14.88
N PHE A 302 -3.41 3.67 14.39
CA PHE A 302 -3.13 5.04 14.85
C PHE A 302 -4.24 6.02 14.49
N PHE A 303 -4.85 5.89 13.31
CA PHE A 303 -6.03 6.67 12.95
C PHE A 303 -7.23 6.35 13.86
N ASP A 304 -7.46 5.08 14.19
CA ASP A 304 -8.54 4.69 15.11
C ASP A 304 -8.37 5.30 16.50
N MET A 305 -7.16 5.21 17.05
CA MET A 305 -6.82 5.84 18.33
C MET A 305 -6.97 7.37 18.28
N LEU A 306 -6.60 7.99 17.15
CA LEU A 306 -6.80 9.42 16.94
C LEU A 306 -8.30 9.77 16.96
N MET A 307 -9.14 8.98 16.28
CA MET A 307 -10.59 9.21 16.27
C MET A 307 -11.17 9.11 17.68
N MET A 308 -10.77 8.11 18.47
CA MET A 308 -11.21 7.95 19.86
C MET A 308 -10.85 9.16 20.74
N VAL A 309 -9.64 9.69 20.59
CA VAL A 309 -9.11 10.79 21.41
C VAL A 309 -9.72 12.15 21.04
N VAL A 310 -9.99 12.37 19.76
CA VAL A 310 -10.27 13.70 19.19
C VAL A 310 -11.75 13.94 18.88
N VAL A 311 -12.47 12.90 18.46
CA VAL A 311 -13.87 12.97 17.99
C VAL A 311 -14.70 11.84 18.60
N THR A 312 -15.96 11.69 18.17
CA THR A 312 -16.84 10.61 18.66
C THR A 312 -16.79 9.35 17.82
N GLY A 313 -16.19 9.42 16.63
CA GLY A 313 -16.10 8.30 15.70
C GLY A 313 -14.95 7.34 15.96
N ARG A 314 -14.67 6.53 14.93
CA ARG A 314 -13.72 5.42 14.94
C ARG A 314 -13.41 4.98 13.52
N GLU A 315 -12.29 4.29 13.33
CA GLU A 315 -12.05 3.52 12.13
C GLU A 315 -12.73 2.14 12.24
N ARG A 316 -13.19 1.64 11.11
CA ARG A 316 -14.15 0.52 11.06
C ARG A 316 -13.61 -0.65 10.28
N THR A 317 -13.94 -1.86 10.72
CA THR A 317 -13.70 -3.07 9.93
C THR A 317 -14.74 -3.19 8.81
N GLU A 318 -14.52 -4.07 7.85
CA GLU A 318 -15.52 -4.36 6.80
C GLU A 318 -16.88 -4.76 7.39
N LYS A 319 -16.89 -5.54 8.48
CA LYS A 319 -18.12 -5.96 9.16
C LYS A 319 -18.86 -4.80 9.82
N ASP A 320 -18.13 -3.85 10.40
CA ASP A 320 -18.71 -2.64 10.98
C ASP A 320 -19.34 -1.78 9.88
N TRP A 321 -18.64 -1.60 8.75
CA TRP A 321 -19.16 -0.91 7.57
C TRP A 321 -20.41 -1.57 7.00
N GLU A 322 -20.40 -2.88 6.82
CA GLU A 322 -21.54 -3.67 6.36
C GLU A 322 -22.77 -3.44 7.25
N LYS A 323 -22.59 -3.50 8.57
CA LYS A 323 -23.66 -3.23 9.54
C LYS A 323 -24.26 -1.84 9.34
N LEU A 324 -23.42 -0.80 9.22
CA LEU A 324 -23.91 0.57 8.99
C LEU A 324 -24.70 0.68 7.69
N PHE A 325 -24.24 0.06 6.61
CA PHE A 325 -24.92 0.09 5.32
C PHE A 325 -26.29 -0.60 5.38
N LEU A 326 -26.36 -1.78 6.02
CA LEU A 326 -27.60 -2.52 6.19
C LEU A 326 -28.62 -1.75 7.06
N GLU A 327 -28.18 -1.17 8.18
CA GLU A 327 -29.05 -0.39 9.08
C GLU A 327 -29.51 0.94 8.48
N ALA A 328 -28.72 1.51 7.57
CA ALA A 328 -29.11 2.65 6.74
C ALA A 328 -30.04 2.24 5.57
N GLY A 329 -30.20 0.94 5.33
CA GLY A 329 -31.09 0.37 4.33
C GLY A 329 -30.52 0.38 2.91
N PHE A 330 -29.22 0.17 2.76
CA PHE A 330 -28.56 -0.21 1.51
C PHE A 330 -28.56 -1.73 1.37
N SER A 331 -28.67 -2.22 0.13
CA SER A 331 -28.80 -3.66 -0.16
C SER A 331 -27.52 -4.33 -0.63
N ASP A 332 -26.53 -3.55 -1.07
CA ASP A 332 -25.27 -4.04 -1.63
C ASP A 332 -24.17 -2.99 -1.43
N TYR A 333 -22.93 -3.44 -1.32
CA TYR A 333 -21.75 -2.58 -1.20
C TYR A 333 -20.53 -3.24 -1.85
N LYS A 334 -19.54 -2.41 -2.21
CA LYS A 334 -18.29 -2.88 -2.79
C LYS A 334 -17.12 -2.09 -2.24
N ILE A 335 -16.22 -2.76 -1.53
CA ILE A 335 -14.98 -2.17 -1.04
C ILE A 335 -13.90 -2.32 -2.12
N THR A 336 -13.20 -1.21 -2.41
CA THR A 336 -12.05 -1.21 -3.32
C THR A 336 -10.91 -0.46 -2.65
N PRO A 337 -9.78 -1.13 -2.34
CA PRO A 337 -8.62 -0.47 -1.77
C PRO A 337 -8.06 0.59 -2.74
N LEU A 338 -7.86 1.80 -2.24
CA LEU A 338 -7.42 2.97 -3.01
C LEU A 338 -5.90 3.08 -3.12
N PHE A 339 -5.14 2.62 -2.13
CA PHE A 339 -3.68 2.63 -2.18
C PHE A 339 -3.18 1.46 -3.02
N GLY A 340 -2.57 1.82 -4.15
CA GLY A 340 -2.23 0.91 -5.24
C GLY A 340 -1.51 -0.33 -4.75
N LEU A 341 -2.19 -1.47 -4.91
CA LEU A 341 -1.59 -2.76 -5.22
C LEU A 341 -2.74 -3.70 -5.59
N ARG A 342 -3.15 -3.69 -6.86
CA ARG A 342 -4.08 -4.71 -7.38
C ARG A 342 -3.56 -6.13 -7.10
N TYR A 343 -2.24 -6.27 -7.03
CA TYR A 343 -1.49 -7.47 -6.65
C TYR A 343 -1.64 -7.86 -5.16
N LEU A 344 -1.56 -6.91 -4.21
CA LEU A 344 -1.73 -7.18 -2.77
C LEU A 344 -3.21 -7.19 -2.33
N HIS A 345 -4.10 -6.49 -3.04
CA HIS A 345 -5.46 -6.21 -2.57
C HIS A 345 -6.57 -6.95 -3.33
N ARG A 346 -6.30 -7.46 -4.53
CA ARG A 346 -7.21 -8.37 -5.26
C ARG A 346 -6.48 -9.62 -5.76
N PRO A 347 -5.92 -10.44 -4.86
CA PRO A 347 -5.24 -11.69 -5.23
C PRO A 347 -6.16 -12.61 -6.05
N HIS A 348 -7.48 -12.54 -5.87
CA HIS A 348 -8.48 -13.29 -6.64
C HIS A 348 -8.54 -13.00 -8.14
N THR A 349 -7.97 -11.88 -8.59
CA THR A 349 -7.93 -11.52 -10.02
C THR A 349 -6.59 -11.84 -10.69
N THR A 350 -5.61 -12.30 -9.91
CA THR A 350 -4.26 -12.60 -10.44
C THR A 350 -3.93 -14.08 -10.28
N VAL A 351 -3.17 -14.65 -11.20
CA VAL A 351 -2.74 -16.06 -11.11
C VAL A 351 -1.80 -16.28 -9.91
N ILE A 352 -0.94 -15.30 -9.59
CA ILE A 352 -0.05 -15.38 -8.42
C ILE A 352 -0.86 -15.37 -7.12
N GLY A 353 -1.82 -14.46 -7.00
CA GLY A 353 -2.74 -14.45 -5.87
C GLY A 353 -3.58 -15.73 -5.82
N PHE A 354 -3.93 -16.29 -6.98
CA PHE A 354 -4.64 -17.55 -7.06
C PHE A 354 -3.86 -18.72 -6.46
N GLU A 355 -2.63 -18.90 -6.94
CA GLU A 355 -1.74 -19.94 -6.44
C GLU A 355 -1.35 -19.74 -4.97
N ASN A 356 -1.21 -18.50 -4.52
CA ASN A 356 -0.84 -18.21 -3.14
C ASN A 356 -1.96 -18.60 -2.16
N ASN A 357 -3.22 -18.40 -2.52
CA ASN A 357 -4.36 -18.91 -1.73
C ASN A 357 -4.38 -20.45 -1.65
N ASP A 358 -4.07 -21.15 -2.74
CA ASP A 358 -3.99 -22.61 -2.74
C ASP A 358 -2.80 -23.11 -1.91
N LYS A 359 -1.64 -22.45 -1.99
CA LYS A 359 -0.46 -22.74 -1.17
C LYS A 359 -0.75 -22.49 0.32
N GLU A 360 -1.43 -21.42 0.65
CA GLU A 360 -1.86 -21.10 2.01
C GLU A 360 -2.76 -22.18 2.59
N ALA A 361 -3.86 -22.52 1.90
CA ALA A 361 -4.78 -23.57 2.32
C ALA A 361 -4.08 -24.93 2.44
N TRP A 362 -3.12 -25.22 1.56
CA TRP A 362 -2.30 -26.42 1.61
C TRP A 362 -1.40 -26.46 2.86
N VAL A 363 -0.74 -25.35 3.21
CA VAL A 363 0.11 -25.25 4.41
C VAL A 363 -0.72 -25.43 5.68
N GLU A 364 -1.87 -24.76 5.79
CA GLU A 364 -2.75 -24.85 6.97
C GLU A 364 -3.23 -26.28 7.23
N ARG A 365 -3.50 -27.05 6.16
CA ARG A 365 -3.96 -28.44 6.27
C ARG A 365 -2.82 -29.40 6.59
N ILE A 366 -1.61 -29.18 6.04
CA ILE A 366 -0.46 -30.06 6.28
C ILE A 366 0.08 -29.94 7.69
N ILE A 367 0.09 -28.75 8.29
CA ILE A 367 0.56 -28.58 9.67
C ILE A 367 -0.40 -29.25 10.66
N LYS A 368 -1.67 -29.42 10.29
CA LYS A 368 -2.68 -30.16 11.06
C LYS A 368 -2.74 -31.65 10.73
N ALA A 369 -1.98 -32.13 9.74
CA ALA A 369 -2.06 -33.50 9.26
C ALA A 369 -1.17 -34.47 10.06
N ASP A 370 -1.50 -35.77 10.01
CA ASP A 370 -0.74 -36.82 10.68
C ASP A 370 0.67 -36.97 10.11
N SER A 371 1.59 -37.56 10.89
CA SER A 371 3.00 -37.79 10.52
C SER A 371 3.21 -38.55 9.21
N LYS A 372 2.19 -39.27 8.71
CA LYS A 372 2.21 -39.98 7.42
C LYS A 372 2.07 -39.05 6.22
N ASP A 373 1.44 -37.88 6.37
CA ASP A 373 1.22 -36.92 5.29
C ASP A 373 2.35 -35.89 5.14
N ILE A 374 3.21 -35.75 6.16
CA ILE A 374 4.43 -34.94 6.11
C ILE A 374 5.35 -35.41 4.97
N GLY A 375 5.41 -36.72 4.68
CA GLY A 375 6.20 -37.24 3.56
C GLY A 375 5.74 -36.70 2.19
N ASN A 376 4.43 -36.48 2.02
CA ASN A 376 3.88 -35.89 0.80
C ASN A 376 4.24 -34.40 0.71
N ALA A 377 4.21 -33.69 1.84
CA ALA A 377 4.62 -32.29 1.94
C ALA A 377 6.07 -32.08 1.47
N LEU A 378 6.97 -32.92 1.98
CA LEU A 378 8.39 -32.89 1.65
C LEU A 378 8.65 -33.23 0.18
N THR A 379 7.84 -34.12 -0.39
CA THR A 379 7.94 -34.45 -1.81
C THR A 379 7.53 -33.26 -2.70
N VAL A 380 6.45 -32.56 -2.34
CA VAL A 380 5.99 -31.36 -3.07
C VAL A 380 6.98 -30.20 -2.95
N ILE A 381 7.49 -29.90 -1.75
CA ILE A 381 8.47 -28.82 -1.57
C ILE A 381 9.81 -29.21 -2.20
N GLY A 382 10.20 -30.48 -2.10
CA GLY A 382 11.41 -31.02 -2.72
C GLY A 382 11.39 -30.96 -4.24
N SER A 383 10.26 -31.24 -4.89
CA SER A 383 10.12 -31.12 -6.34
C SER A 383 10.21 -29.66 -6.81
N ASN A 384 9.57 -28.73 -6.10
CA ASN A 384 9.68 -27.29 -6.37
C ASN A 384 11.11 -26.77 -6.14
N THR A 385 11.79 -27.24 -5.10
CA THR A 385 13.20 -26.93 -4.85
C THR A 385 14.08 -27.41 -6.00
N SER A 386 13.84 -28.63 -6.48
CA SER A 386 14.58 -29.24 -7.59
C SER A 386 14.35 -28.52 -8.91
N ALA A 387 13.11 -28.07 -9.16
CA ALA A 387 12.79 -27.24 -10.31
C ALA A 387 13.52 -25.87 -10.24
N ALA A 388 13.58 -25.26 -9.05
CA ALA A 388 14.23 -23.96 -8.85
C ALA A 388 15.74 -24.06 -9.04
N THR A 389 16.38 -25.10 -8.52
CA THR A 389 17.81 -25.35 -8.69
C THR A 389 18.15 -25.70 -10.15
N TYR A 390 17.27 -26.41 -10.86
CA TYR A 390 17.43 -26.65 -12.30
C TYR A 390 17.41 -25.34 -13.10
N LEU A 391 16.38 -24.50 -12.92
CA LEU A 391 16.29 -23.21 -13.63
C LEU A 391 17.42 -22.25 -13.25
N CYS A 392 17.84 -22.25 -11.99
CA CYS A 392 19.04 -21.56 -11.52
C CYS A 392 20.29 -22.00 -12.31
N SER A 393 20.49 -23.31 -12.44
CA SER A 393 21.62 -23.86 -13.21
C SER A 393 21.55 -23.48 -14.69
N VAL A 394 20.36 -23.50 -15.29
CA VAL A 394 20.14 -23.04 -16.68
C VAL A 394 20.47 -21.54 -16.83
N CYS A 395 20.05 -20.69 -15.89
CA CYS A 395 20.38 -19.26 -15.93
C CYS A 395 21.89 -19.02 -15.81
N LEU A 396 22.56 -19.79 -14.95
CA LEU A 396 24.01 -19.70 -14.76
C LEU A 396 24.78 -20.19 -15.98
N THR A 397 24.36 -21.30 -16.61
CA THR A 397 25.00 -21.81 -17.83
C THR A 397 24.81 -20.86 -19.01
N LEU A 398 23.62 -20.28 -19.18
CA LEU A 398 23.37 -19.25 -20.19
C LEU A 398 24.19 -17.99 -19.95
N SER A 399 24.29 -17.53 -18.70
CA SER A 399 25.12 -16.38 -18.32
C SER A 399 26.60 -16.62 -18.60
N SER A 400 27.11 -17.81 -18.24
CA SER A 400 28.47 -18.27 -18.52
C SER A 400 28.75 -18.33 -20.02
N LEU A 401 27.83 -18.90 -20.81
CA LEU A 401 27.96 -19.00 -22.26
C LEU A 401 28.04 -17.62 -22.92
N ILE A 402 27.18 -16.68 -22.48
CA ILE A 402 27.21 -15.29 -22.96
C ILE A 402 28.52 -14.60 -22.55
N GLY A 403 28.98 -14.79 -21.31
CA GLY A 403 30.24 -14.23 -20.81
C GLY A 403 31.47 -14.76 -21.55
N ALA A 404 31.53 -16.07 -21.78
CA ALA A 404 32.60 -16.70 -22.56
C ALA A 404 32.58 -16.23 -24.03
N TRP A 405 31.39 -16.02 -24.59
CA TRP A 405 31.26 -15.54 -25.96
C TRP A 405 31.68 -14.08 -26.12
N LEU A 406 31.36 -13.21 -25.15
CA LEU A 406 31.86 -11.85 -25.06
C LEU A 406 33.40 -11.78 -24.98
N GLY A 407 34.01 -12.73 -24.25
CA GLY A 407 35.46 -12.80 -24.08
C GLY A 407 36.23 -13.31 -25.30
N ASN A 408 35.57 -14.00 -26.24
CA ASN A 408 36.21 -14.52 -27.45
C ASN A 408 36.10 -13.51 -28.60
N SER A 409 37.10 -12.63 -28.71
CA SER A 409 37.15 -11.45 -29.58
C SER A 409 37.24 -11.71 -31.10
N SER A 410 36.87 -12.89 -31.60
CA SER A 410 37.12 -13.29 -33.00
C SER A 410 35.90 -13.66 -33.85
N ASN A 411 34.70 -13.89 -33.29
CA ASN A 411 33.57 -14.38 -34.10
C ASN A 411 32.23 -13.68 -33.80
N SER A 412 31.87 -12.69 -34.62
CA SER A 412 30.52 -12.10 -34.69
C SER A 412 29.57 -12.98 -35.52
N PHE A 413 29.30 -14.21 -35.07
CA PHE A 413 28.50 -15.22 -35.78
C PHE A 413 27.04 -14.76 -36.09
N LEU A 414 26.50 -13.81 -35.31
CA LEU A 414 25.16 -13.25 -35.57
C LEU A 414 25.17 -12.01 -36.46
N GLN A 415 26.30 -11.60 -37.06
CA GLN A 415 26.34 -10.48 -38.00
C GLN A 415 25.86 -10.93 -39.39
N SER A 416 24.59 -11.34 -39.45
CA SER A 416 23.89 -11.59 -40.71
C SER A 416 23.64 -10.26 -41.42
N SER A 417 23.87 -10.22 -42.74
CA SER A 417 23.57 -9.08 -43.61
C SER A 417 22.08 -8.72 -43.66
N LEU A 418 21.21 -9.51 -43.03
CA LEU A 418 19.77 -9.34 -42.95
C LEU A 418 19.30 -8.52 -41.73
N ILE A 419 20.22 -8.06 -40.86
CA ILE A 419 19.86 -7.41 -39.60
C ILE A 419 19.73 -5.89 -39.79
N TYR A 420 18.50 -5.42 -39.75
CA TYR A 420 18.15 -4.00 -39.71
C TYR A 420 18.50 -3.40 -38.33
N GLY A 421 19.33 -2.36 -38.25
CA GLY A 421 19.62 -1.62 -37.00
C GLY A 421 21.09 -1.21 -36.80
N ASP A 422 21.36 -0.49 -35.72
CA ASP A 422 22.72 -0.04 -35.35
C ASP A 422 23.59 -1.21 -34.87
N THR A 423 24.69 -1.47 -35.58
CA THR A 423 25.64 -2.56 -35.35
C THR A 423 26.96 -2.10 -34.73
N ARG A 424 27.03 -0.86 -34.23
CA ARG A 424 28.21 -0.36 -33.52
C ARG A 424 28.60 -1.28 -32.35
N LYS A 425 29.90 -1.45 -32.13
CA LYS A 425 30.45 -2.29 -31.04
C LYS A 425 29.86 -1.93 -29.67
N SER A 426 29.67 -0.63 -29.39
CA SER A 426 29.02 -0.14 -28.16
C SER A 426 27.58 -0.66 -28.01
N THR A 427 26.79 -0.61 -29.08
CA THR A 427 25.40 -1.07 -29.08
C THR A 427 25.33 -2.58 -28.87
N MET A 428 26.24 -3.34 -29.48
CA MET A 428 26.35 -4.79 -29.24
C MET A 428 26.73 -5.11 -27.79
N SER A 429 27.69 -4.39 -27.19
CA SER A 429 28.04 -4.55 -25.78
C SER A 429 26.84 -4.28 -24.85
N ILE A 430 26.04 -3.25 -25.13
CA ILE A 430 24.81 -2.96 -24.37
C ILE A 430 23.82 -4.12 -24.46
N LYS A 431 23.57 -4.68 -25.65
CA LYS A 431 22.67 -5.84 -25.85
C LYS A 431 23.07 -7.01 -24.96
N TYR A 432 24.36 -7.35 -24.94
CA TYR A 432 24.87 -8.45 -24.13
C TYR A 432 24.81 -8.16 -22.63
N ILE A 433 25.16 -6.94 -22.19
CA ILE A 433 25.08 -6.56 -20.78
C ILE A 433 23.64 -6.63 -20.29
N CYS A 434 22.69 -6.05 -21.03
CA CYS A 434 21.27 -6.10 -20.67
C CYS A 434 20.75 -7.54 -20.57
N LEU A 435 21.08 -8.39 -21.56
CA LEU A 435 20.68 -9.79 -21.56
C LEU A 435 21.30 -10.56 -20.38
N LEU A 436 22.59 -10.34 -20.10
CA LEU A 436 23.31 -10.95 -18.99
C LEU A 436 22.71 -10.53 -17.64
N SER A 437 22.42 -9.24 -17.45
CA SER A 437 21.77 -8.73 -16.24
C SER A 437 20.42 -9.41 -15.98
N CYS A 438 19.62 -9.65 -17.02
CA CYS A 438 18.34 -10.35 -16.86
C CYS A 438 18.52 -11.80 -16.41
N PHE A 439 19.49 -12.53 -16.97
CA PHE A 439 19.78 -13.90 -16.53
C PHE A 439 20.37 -13.96 -15.11
N LEU A 440 21.18 -12.98 -14.71
CA LEU A 440 21.68 -12.88 -13.33
C LEU A 440 20.55 -12.57 -12.33
N ILE A 441 19.62 -11.69 -12.68
CA ILE A 441 18.43 -11.43 -11.86
C ILE A 441 17.57 -12.70 -11.74
N ALA A 442 17.32 -13.41 -12.84
CA ALA A 442 16.58 -14.67 -12.83
C ALA A 442 17.27 -15.72 -11.96
N PHE A 443 18.59 -15.88 -12.10
CA PHE A 443 19.43 -16.74 -11.27
C PHE A 443 19.27 -16.42 -9.78
N SER A 444 19.45 -15.16 -9.38
CA SER A 444 19.30 -14.74 -7.98
C SER A 444 17.90 -15.03 -7.44
N CYS A 445 16.85 -14.79 -8.24
CA CYS A 445 15.47 -15.10 -7.85
C CYS A 445 15.27 -16.61 -7.62
N PHE A 446 15.75 -17.47 -8.53
CA PHE A 446 15.62 -18.91 -8.35
C PHE A 446 16.45 -19.45 -7.18
N VAL A 447 17.62 -18.86 -6.88
CA VAL A 447 18.38 -19.17 -5.66
C VAL A 447 17.58 -18.82 -4.40
N GLN A 448 16.96 -17.63 -4.35
CA GLN A 448 16.13 -17.26 -3.20
C GLN A 448 14.87 -18.13 -3.10
N SER A 449 14.26 -18.51 -4.23
CA SER A 449 13.14 -19.46 -4.26
C SER A 449 13.52 -20.80 -3.64
N ALA A 450 14.63 -21.41 -4.10
CA ALA A 450 15.14 -22.67 -3.54
C ALA A 450 15.47 -22.56 -2.04
N ARG A 451 16.11 -21.45 -1.62
CA ARG A 451 16.42 -21.20 -0.20
C ARG A 451 15.17 -21.18 0.67
N ASN A 452 14.11 -20.49 0.24
CA ASN A 452 12.87 -20.38 0.99
C ASN A 452 12.13 -21.73 1.06
N PHE A 453 12.12 -22.53 0.00
CA PHE A 453 11.57 -23.88 0.03
C PHE A 453 12.37 -24.83 0.95
N VAL A 454 13.71 -24.75 0.93
CA VAL A 454 14.55 -25.49 1.87
C VAL A 454 14.26 -25.05 3.32
N HIS A 455 14.08 -23.76 3.56
CA HIS A 455 13.68 -23.26 4.88
C HIS A 455 12.32 -23.81 5.33
N ALA A 456 11.34 -23.86 4.43
CA ALA A 456 10.05 -24.49 4.71
C ALA A 456 10.18 -25.98 5.09
N ASN A 457 11.08 -26.74 4.43
CA ASN A 457 11.37 -28.12 4.81
C ASN A 457 11.94 -28.22 6.24
N TYR A 458 12.88 -27.34 6.62
CA TYR A 458 13.39 -27.33 7.99
C TYR A 458 12.28 -27.05 9.00
N LEU A 459 11.41 -26.07 8.73
CA LEU A 459 10.27 -25.79 9.60
C LEU A 459 9.35 -27.02 9.70
N ILE A 460 8.92 -27.61 8.59
CA ILE A 460 7.99 -28.75 8.61
C ILE A 460 8.59 -30.00 9.29
N THR A 461 9.90 -30.20 9.22
CA THR A 461 10.58 -31.40 9.77
C THR A 461 11.12 -31.24 11.18
N THR A 462 11.07 -30.04 11.78
CA THR A 462 11.67 -29.81 13.09
C THR A 462 10.89 -30.59 14.17
N PRO A 463 11.50 -31.59 14.82
CA PRO A 463 10.79 -32.46 15.76
C PRO A 463 10.49 -31.71 17.07
N ASN A 464 9.34 -32.02 17.68
CA ASN A 464 8.95 -31.58 19.03
C ASN A 464 8.95 -30.05 19.24
N CYS A 465 8.59 -29.26 18.21
CA CYS A 465 8.45 -27.81 18.31
C CYS A 465 7.07 -27.35 17.82
N VAL A 466 6.43 -26.43 18.56
CA VAL A 466 5.21 -25.76 18.10
C VAL A 466 5.63 -24.64 17.16
N ILE A 467 5.49 -24.88 15.86
CA ILE A 467 5.90 -23.92 14.84
C ILE A 467 4.68 -23.11 14.43
N PRO A 468 4.74 -21.77 14.45
CA PRO A 468 3.67 -20.94 13.94
C PRO A 468 3.39 -21.28 12.47
N VAL A 469 2.11 -21.54 12.15
CA VAL A 469 1.64 -21.81 10.78
C VAL A 469 2.07 -20.68 9.83
N ASP A 470 2.05 -19.44 10.34
CA ASP A 470 2.44 -18.24 9.60
C ASP A 470 3.90 -18.28 9.14
N SER A 471 4.81 -18.88 9.90
CA SER A 471 6.22 -19.00 9.53
C SER A 471 6.42 -19.93 8.33
N VAL A 472 5.71 -21.06 8.30
CA VAL A 472 5.75 -21.99 7.16
C VAL A 472 5.06 -21.39 5.95
N LYS A 473 3.90 -20.76 6.16
CA LYS A 473 3.14 -20.04 5.13
C LYS A 473 4.03 -18.97 4.47
N LEU A 474 4.69 -18.14 5.27
CA LEU A 474 5.59 -17.10 4.77
C LEU A 474 6.75 -17.68 3.95
N ALA A 475 7.35 -18.79 4.39
CA ALA A 475 8.45 -19.43 3.67
C ALA A 475 7.99 -20.01 2.32
N VAL A 476 6.84 -20.70 2.27
CA VAL A 476 6.29 -21.28 1.03
C VAL A 476 5.85 -20.19 0.05
N LEU A 477 5.17 -19.14 0.54
CA LEU A 477 4.72 -18.03 -0.28
C LEU A 477 5.89 -17.24 -0.88
N ARG A 478 6.90 -16.87 -0.06
CA ARG A 478 8.11 -16.22 -0.56
C ARG A 478 8.85 -17.07 -1.59
N GLY A 479 8.92 -18.38 -1.37
CA GLY A 479 9.47 -19.33 -2.35
C GLY A 479 8.76 -19.27 -3.70
N GLY A 480 7.43 -19.23 -3.69
CA GLY A 480 6.59 -19.10 -4.88
C GLY A 480 6.69 -17.73 -5.57
N ASP A 481 6.77 -16.65 -4.81
CA ASP A 481 6.87 -15.29 -5.36
C ASP A 481 8.21 -15.08 -6.09
N PHE A 482 9.32 -15.52 -5.48
CA PHE A 482 10.63 -15.47 -6.14
C PHE A 482 10.69 -16.37 -7.38
N TRP A 483 10.00 -17.51 -7.38
CA TRP A 483 9.86 -18.37 -8.55
C TRP A 483 9.18 -17.63 -9.70
N SER A 484 8.04 -17.00 -9.43
CA SER A 484 7.27 -16.25 -10.44
C SER A 484 8.08 -15.05 -10.98
N LEU A 485 8.78 -14.33 -10.09
CA LEU A 485 9.67 -13.23 -10.48
C LEU A 485 10.81 -13.71 -11.39
N GLY A 486 11.41 -14.87 -11.09
CA GLY A 486 12.44 -15.49 -11.92
C GLY A 486 11.93 -15.84 -13.32
N LEU A 487 10.73 -16.41 -13.43
CA LEU A 487 10.10 -16.71 -14.73
C LEU A 487 9.84 -15.45 -15.56
N ARG A 488 9.38 -14.37 -14.93
CA ARG A 488 9.17 -13.08 -15.61
C ARG A 488 10.48 -12.47 -16.11
N ALA A 489 11.56 -12.59 -15.35
CA ALA A 489 12.88 -12.18 -15.80
C ALA A 489 13.34 -12.98 -17.05
N LEU A 490 13.04 -14.29 -17.12
CA LEU A 490 13.30 -15.11 -18.30
C LEU A 490 12.46 -14.70 -19.52
N TYR A 491 11.18 -14.41 -19.33
CA TYR A 491 10.33 -13.88 -20.40
C TYR A 491 10.85 -12.56 -20.97
N PHE A 492 11.33 -11.68 -20.09
CA PHE A 492 11.96 -10.45 -20.52
C PHE A 492 13.29 -10.69 -21.25
N ALA A 493 14.11 -11.63 -20.78
CA ALA A 493 15.35 -12.03 -21.45
C ALA A 493 15.10 -12.54 -22.89
N LEU A 494 13.98 -13.23 -23.14
CA LEU A 494 13.60 -13.67 -24.49
C LEU A 494 13.39 -12.49 -25.46
N ASN A 495 12.77 -11.39 -25.00
CA ASN A 495 12.59 -10.18 -25.82
C ASN A 495 13.95 -9.54 -26.16
N LEU A 496 14.87 -9.51 -25.18
CA LEU A 496 16.23 -9.00 -25.38
C LEU A 496 17.06 -9.91 -26.27
N LEU A 497 16.83 -11.23 -26.25
CA LEU A 497 17.46 -12.15 -27.18
C LEU A 497 17.03 -11.85 -28.62
N LEU A 498 15.75 -11.56 -28.84
CA LEU A 498 15.24 -11.23 -30.18
C LEU A 498 15.73 -9.87 -30.69
N TRP A 499 16.22 -8.99 -29.80
CA TRP A 499 16.89 -7.76 -30.18
C TRP A 499 18.21 -7.98 -30.95
N PHE A 500 18.83 -9.15 -30.83
CA PHE A 500 20.00 -9.50 -31.64
C PHE A 500 19.66 -9.66 -33.12
N PHE A 501 18.42 -10.03 -33.46
CA PHE A 501 17.95 -10.15 -34.84
C PHE A 501 17.37 -8.83 -35.40
N GLY A 502 17.32 -7.77 -34.60
CA GLY A 502 16.88 -6.44 -34.99
C GLY A 502 15.78 -5.87 -34.07
N PRO A 503 15.44 -4.57 -34.23
CA PRO A 503 14.40 -3.92 -33.45
C PRO A 503 13.00 -4.40 -33.84
N ILE A 504 12.79 -4.89 -35.07
CA ILE A 504 11.48 -5.36 -35.54
C ILE A 504 11.08 -6.66 -34.83
N PRO A 505 11.91 -7.74 -34.80
CA PRO A 505 11.60 -8.94 -34.00
C PRO A 505 11.41 -8.64 -32.51
N MET A 506 12.24 -7.75 -31.95
CA MET A 506 12.09 -7.31 -30.54
C MET A 506 10.75 -6.62 -30.31
N PHE A 507 10.33 -5.71 -31.19
CA PHE A 507 9.07 -5.00 -31.06
C PHE A 507 7.87 -5.96 -31.15
N VAL A 508 7.86 -6.83 -32.17
CA VAL A 508 6.81 -7.85 -32.35
C VAL A 508 6.75 -8.77 -31.13
N SER A 509 7.90 -9.27 -30.66
CA SER A 509 7.96 -10.11 -29.45
C SER A 509 7.47 -9.36 -28.21
N SER A 510 7.82 -8.08 -28.08
CA SER A 510 7.41 -7.28 -26.92
C SER A 510 5.89 -7.10 -26.88
N VAL A 511 5.26 -6.85 -28.04
CA VAL A 511 3.80 -6.77 -28.15
C VAL A 511 3.16 -8.11 -27.81
N VAL A 512 3.66 -9.22 -28.38
CA VAL A 512 3.17 -10.57 -28.07
C VAL A 512 3.35 -10.90 -26.58
N MET A 513 4.48 -10.50 -25.98
CA MET A 513 4.77 -10.73 -24.57
C MET A 513 3.78 -10.00 -23.67
N VAL A 514 3.36 -8.79 -24.00
CA VAL A 514 2.32 -8.08 -23.24
C VAL A 514 1.01 -8.87 -23.23
N PHE A 515 0.61 -9.47 -24.36
CA PHE A 515 -0.59 -10.33 -24.41
C PHE A 515 -0.42 -11.63 -23.61
N ILE A 516 0.74 -12.27 -23.71
CA ILE A 516 1.06 -13.49 -22.95
C ILE A 516 1.04 -13.19 -21.45
N LEU A 517 1.74 -12.15 -21.00
CA LEU A 517 1.76 -11.74 -19.60
C LEU A 517 0.36 -11.35 -19.11
N HIS A 518 -0.43 -10.63 -19.92
CA HIS A 518 -1.81 -10.32 -19.55
C HIS A 518 -2.64 -11.59 -19.33
N TYR A 519 -2.49 -12.61 -20.18
CA TYR A 519 -3.18 -13.89 -20.01
C TYR A 519 -2.65 -14.71 -18.81
N LEU A 520 -1.34 -14.73 -18.61
CA LEU A 520 -0.69 -15.42 -17.49
C LEU A 520 -0.95 -14.73 -16.15
N ASP A 521 -1.20 -13.43 -16.13
CA ASP A 521 -1.38 -12.65 -14.91
C ASP A 521 -2.85 -12.43 -14.55
N THR A 522 -3.79 -12.62 -15.49
CA THR A 522 -5.22 -12.44 -15.26
C THR A 522 -5.88 -13.77 -14.94
N ASN A 523 -6.56 -13.86 -13.79
CA ASN A 523 -7.44 -14.98 -13.49
C ASN A 523 -8.89 -14.50 -13.40
N THR A 524 -9.78 -15.18 -14.12
CA THR A 524 -11.23 -14.92 -14.08
C THR A 524 -12.00 -16.03 -13.36
N LYS A 525 -11.32 -17.10 -12.92
CA LYS A 525 -11.97 -18.19 -12.18
C LYS A 525 -12.06 -17.83 -10.70
N PRO A 526 -13.23 -18.00 -10.06
CA PRO A 526 -13.35 -17.82 -8.61
C PRO A 526 -12.49 -18.85 -7.87
N PHE A 527 -12.06 -18.47 -6.67
CA PHE A 527 -11.27 -19.34 -5.80
C PHE A 527 -11.97 -20.65 -5.47
N HIS A 528 -11.18 -21.72 -5.33
CA HIS A 528 -11.69 -22.93 -4.73
C HIS A 528 -11.98 -22.67 -3.25
N SER A 529 -13.22 -22.88 -2.82
CA SER A 529 -13.59 -22.76 -1.40
C SER A 529 -13.03 -23.96 -0.65
N HIS A 530 -11.92 -23.76 0.06
CA HIS A 530 -11.27 -24.80 0.87
C HIS A 530 -11.96 -24.98 2.24
N GLY A 531 -13.28 -25.16 2.26
CA GLY A 531 -14.05 -25.49 3.46
C GLY A 531 -13.72 -26.87 4.03
N ASP A 532 -14.10 -27.13 5.28
CA ASP A 532 -14.07 -28.48 5.83
C ASP A 532 -15.07 -29.35 5.05
N PRO A 533 -14.67 -30.55 4.60
CA PRO A 533 -15.55 -31.40 3.82
C PRO A 533 -16.77 -31.78 4.66
N THR A 534 -17.96 -31.62 4.10
CA THR A 534 -19.18 -32.16 4.72
C THR A 534 -19.11 -33.69 4.77
N ASP A 535 -19.90 -34.33 5.63
CA ASP A 535 -19.97 -35.80 5.74
C ASP A 535 -20.28 -36.48 4.37
N ASP A 536 -20.95 -35.76 3.47
CA ASP A 536 -21.27 -36.19 2.12
C ASP A 536 -20.08 -36.04 1.14
N ASP A 537 -19.23 -35.02 1.36
CA ASP A 537 -17.97 -34.83 0.63
C ASP A 537 -16.91 -35.84 1.06
N GLN A 538 -16.85 -36.20 2.35
CA GLN A 538 -15.98 -37.27 2.82
C GLN A 538 -16.37 -38.61 2.19
N LYS A 539 -17.67 -38.93 2.08
CA LYS A 539 -18.14 -40.14 1.37
C LYS A 539 -17.76 -40.14 -0.10
N LYS A 540 -17.87 -39.00 -0.80
CA LYS A 540 -17.43 -38.87 -2.20
C LYS A 540 -15.91 -38.97 -2.37
N LEU A 541 -15.13 -38.35 -1.49
CA LEU A 541 -13.66 -38.42 -1.47
C LEU A 541 -13.17 -39.85 -1.21
N THR A 542 -13.84 -40.54 -0.29
CA THR A 542 -13.56 -41.95 0.01
C THR A 542 -13.91 -42.81 -1.20
N ALA A 543 -15.12 -42.68 -1.77
CA ALA A 543 -15.54 -43.42 -2.96
C ALA A 543 -14.64 -43.19 -4.20
N THR A 544 -14.15 -41.96 -4.39
CA THR A 544 -13.22 -41.62 -5.50
C THR A 544 -11.82 -42.19 -5.26
N ARG A 545 -11.36 -42.26 -4.00
CA ARG A 545 -10.12 -42.96 -3.62
C ARG A 545 -10.26 -44.48 -3.71
N THR A 546 -11.41 -45.06 -3.38
CA THR A 546 -11.66 -46.52 -3.50
C THR A 546 -11.74 -46.97 -4.96
N TYR A 547 -12.30 -46.17 -5.87
CA TYR A 547 -12.35 -46.50 -7.31
C TYR A 547 -10.97 -46.53 -7.99
N ARG A 548 -9.95 -45.88 -7.42
CA ARG A 548 -8.55 -45.97 -7.89
C ARG A 548 -7.74 -47.07 -7.20
N GLY A 549 -8.34 -47.80 -6.27
CA GLY A 549 -7.70 -48.86 -5.50
C GLY A 549 -8.56 -50.12 -5.45
N LEU A 550 -8.71 -50.82 -6.57
CA LEU A 550 -9.05 -52.24 -6.57
C LEU A 550 -8.32 -53.00 -7.69
N VAL A 551 -7.25 -53.65 -7.25
CA VAL A 551 -6.55 -54.88 -7.66
C VAL A 551 -7.20 -55.72 -8.79
N VAL A 552 -6.50 -55.90 -9.93
CA VAL A 552 -5.47 -56.94 -10.19
C VAL A 552 -4.35 -56.33 -11.03
#